data_AF-A0A8T6SQC3-F1
#
_entry.id   AF-A0A8T6SQC3-F1
#
_cell.length_a   1.000
_cell.length_b   1.000
_cell.length_c   1.000
_cell.angle_alpha   90.00
_cell.angle_beta   90.00
_cell.angle_gamma   90.00
#
_symmetry.space_group_name_H-M   'P 1'
#
loop_
_entity.id
_entity.type
_entity.pdbx_description
1 polymer ?
#
loop_
_entity_poly.entity_id
_entity_poly.type
_entity_poly.pdbx_seq_one_letter_code
_entity_poly.pdbx_strand_id
1 'polypeptide(L)' 'SGSGSTVALGLLEREFQKNMNKEEAIKLAINALSSAIKRDVFTGDGIDIAVIDEKGFKLLSVDEIKEYAKDLDILIRTG' A
#
# COMPACT_ATOMS: atom_id res chain seq x y z
N SER A 1 -7.77 -7.34 10.66
CA SER A 1 -7.15 -8.63 10.28
C SER A 1 -8.00 -9.29 9.21
N GLY A 2 -7.42 -9.65 8.07
CA GLY A 2 -8.11 -10.21 6.90
C GLY A 2 -7.25 -11.27 6.21
N SER A 3 -7.80 -12.05 5.28
CA SER A 3 -7.14 -13.21 4.63
C SER A 3 -5.80 -12.87 3.96
N GLY A 4 -5.63 -11.64 3.46
CA GLY A 4 -4.38 -11.15 2.88
C GLY A 4 -3.31 -10.69 3.88
N SER A 5 -3.59 -10.60 5.19
CA SER A 5 -2.69 -9.96 6.15
C SER A 5 -1.37 -10.69 6.33
N THR A 6 -1.34 -12.03 6.22
CA THR A 6 -0.12 -12.83 6.35
C THR A 6 0.87 -12.53 5.22
N VAL A 7 0.36 -12.24 4.01
CA VAL A 7 1.19 -11.91 2.85
C VAL A 7 1.78 -10.51 2.98
N ALA A 8 0.94 -9.54 3.34
CA ALA A 8 1.37 -8.16 3.56
C ALA A 8 2.41 -8.08 4.69
N LEU A 9 2.14 -8.74 5.83
CA LEU A 9 3.05 -8.74 6.97
C LEU A 9 4.39 -9.38 6.63
N GLY A 10 4.39 -10.51 5.91
CA GLY A 10 5.63 -11.16 5.49
C GLY A 10 6.50 -10.29 4.57
N LEU A 11 5.90 -9.41 3.75
CA LEU A 11 6.69 -8.45 2.97
C LEU A 11 7.20 -7.29 3.83
N LEU A 12 6.36 -6.77 4.73
CA LEU A 12 6.74 -5.72 5.66
C LEU A 12 7.93 -6.18 6.52
N GLU A 13 7.88 -7.36 7.11
CA GLU A 13 8.97 -7.89 7.95
C GLU A 13 10.29 -8.06 7.20
N ARG A 14 10.23 -8.36 5.89
CA ARG A 14 11.42 -8.59 5.07
C ARG A 14 12.08 -7.31 4.58
N GLU A 15 11.28 -6.31 4.22
CA GLU A 15 11.74 -5.11 3.52
C GLU A 15 11.76 -3.86 4.42
N PHE A 16 11.13 -3.90 5.59
CA PHE A 16 11.13 -2.77 6.52
C PHE A 16 12.54 -2.47 7.04
N GLN A 17 12.89 -1.19 7.05
CA GLN A 17 14.13 -0.70 7.66
C GLN A 17 13.82 0.46 8.61
N LYS A 18 14.52 0.50 9.75
CA LYS A 18 14.25 1.46 10.83
C LYS A 18 14.41 2.94 10.42
N ASN A 19 15.21 3.21 9.40
CA ASN A 19 15.53 4.56 8.94
C ASN A 19 14.98 4.86 7.53
N MET A 20 13.89 4.19 7.13
CA MET A 20 13.22 4.49 5.87
C MET A 20 12.74 5.94 5.85
N ASN A 21 12.95 6.60 4.71
CA ASN A 21 12.30 7.87 4.44
C ASN A 21 10.82 7.65 4.11
N LYS A 22 10.05 8.75 4.09
CA LYS A 22 8.61 8.74 3.84
C LYS A 22 8.24 8.03 2.52
N GLU A 23 8.99 8.27 1.45
CA GLU A 23 8.71 7.69 0.14
C GLU A 23 8.95 6.18 0.12
N GLU A 24 10.04 5.72 0.75
CA GLU A 24 10.36 4.30 0.89
C GLU A 24 9.28 3.56 1.69
N ALA A 25 8.84 4.15 2.80
CA ALA A 25 7.79 3.58 3.64
C ALA A 25 6.44 3.47 2.89
N ILE A 26 6.07 4.50 2.13
CA ILE A 26 4.84 4.50 1.31
C ILE A 26 4.92 3.41 0.23
N LYS A 27 6.05 3.31 -0.50
CA LYS A 27 6.26 2.28 -1.52
C LYS A 27 6.17 0.87 -0.93
N LEU A 28 6.79 0.66 0.24
CA LEU A 28 6.72 -0.63 0.93
C LEU A 28 5.27 -0.99 1.30
N ALA A 29 4.52 -0.05 1.88
CA ALA A 29 3.12 -0.28 2.25
C ALA A 29 2.26 -0.65 1.03
N ILE A 30 2.41 0.09 -0.08
CA ILE A 30 1.71 -0.19 -1.33
C ILE A 30 2.05 -1.59 -1.87
N ASN A 31 3.34 -1.95 -1.89
CA ASN A 31 3.78 -3.25 -2.38
C ASN A 31 3.26 -4.40 -1.53
N ALA A 32 3.21 -4.22 -0.20
CA ALA A 32 2.69 -5.22 0.73
C ALA A 32 1.18 -5.45 0.50
N LEU A 33 0.41 -4.38 0.38
CA LEU A 33 -1.02 -4.43 0.09
C LEU A 33 -1.29 -5.03 -1.31
N SER A 34 -0.55 -4.60 -2.33
CA SER A 34 -0.67 -5.14 -3.69
C SER A 34 -0.42 -6.64 -3.74
N SER A 35 0.61 -7.12 -3.03
CA SER A 35 0.95 -8.55 -2.98
C SER A 35 -0.13 -9.38 -2.28
N ALA A 36 -0.75 -8.82 -1.23
CA ALA A 36 -1.86 -9.45 -0.53
C ALA A 36 -3.10 -9.56 -1.44
N ILE A 37 -3.45 -8.49 -2.15
CA ILE A 37 -4.66 -8.45 -2.99
C ILE A 37 -4.48 -9.31 -4.25
N LYS A 38 -3.30 -9.28 -4.90
CA LYS A 38 -3.03 -10.15 -6.08
C LYS A 38 -3.19 -11.65 -5.77
N ARG A 39 -2.97 -12.05 -4.52
CA ARG A 39 -3.07 -13.44 -4.08
C ARG A 39 -4.50 -13.85 -3.70
N ASP A 40 -5.38 -12.89 -3.45
CA ASP A 40 -6.76 -13.11 -3.03
C ASP A 40 -7.72 -12.52 -4.08
N VAL A 41 -8.16 -13.36 -5.02
CA VAL A 41 -8.98 -12.96 -6.21
C VAL A 41 -10.41 -12.51 -5.83
N PHE A 42 -10.68 -12.18 -4.56
CA PHE A 42 -12.04 -12.03 -4.02
C PHE A 42 -12.38 -10.70 -3.35
N THR A 43 -11.52 -9.67 -3.41
CA THR A 43 -11.90 -8.35 -2.90
C THR A 43 -11.52 -7.26 -3.90
N GLY A 44 -12.47 -6.94 -4.78
CA GLY A 44 -12.37 -5.92 -5.83
C GLY A 44 -12.94 -4.58 -5.39
N ASP A 45 -12.36 -3.95 -4.37
CA ASP A 45 -12.80 -2.64 -3.89
C ASP A 45 -11.61 -1.76 -3.46
N GLY A 46 -10.75 -1.44 -4.43
CA GLY A 46 -9.72 -0.40 -4.29
C GLY A 46 -8.70 -0.58 -3.15
N ILE A 47 -7.89 0.45 -2.92
CA ILE A 47 -7.03 0.58 -1.75
C ILE A 47 -7.01 2.05 -1.36
N ASP A 48 -7.37 2.35 -0.12
CA ASP A 48 -7.14 3.66 0.48
C ASP A 48 -5.83 3.68 1.26
N ILE A 49 -5.06 4.76 1.11
CA ILE A 49 -3.76 4.91 1.76
C ILE A 49 -3.71 6.27 2.44
N ALA A 50 -3.42 6.26 3.74
CA ALA A 50 -3.19 7.47 4.52
C ALA A 50 -1.80 7.48 5.13
N VAL A 51 -1.20 8.67 5.21
CA VAL A 51 0.07 8.94 5.87
C VAL A 51 -0.20 9.81 7.09
N ILE A 52 0.40 9.42 8.22
CA ILE A 52 0.38 10.20 9.46
C ILE A 52 1.83 10.54 9.79
N ASP A 53 2.15 11.83 9.81
CA ASP A 53 3.48 12.34 10.16
C ASP A 53 3.35 13.59 11.06
N GLU A 54 4.45 14.29 11.34
CA GLU A 54 4.46 15.49 12.17
C GLU A 54 3.60 16.64 11.62
N LYS A 55 3.20 16.58 10.34
CA LYS A 55 2.32 17.56 9.69
C LYS A 55 0.84 17.18 9.81
N GLY A 56 0.55 15.99 10.35
CA GLY A 56 -0.79 15.49 10.60
C GLY A 56 -1.18 14.31 9.70
N PHE A 57 -2.48 14.17 9.46
CA PHE A 57 -3.07 13.11 8.65
C PHE A 57 -3.26 13.57 7.21
N LYS A 58 -2.86 12.73 6.24
CA LYS A 58 -3.11 12.95 4.81
C LYS A 58 -3.57 11.65 4.15
N LEU A 59 -4.77 11.66 3.58
CA LEU A 59 -5.23 10.63 2.65
C LEU A 59 -4.61 10.90 1.28
N LEU A 60 -4.00 9.88 0.67
CA LEU A 60 -3.40 9.99 -0.66
C LEU A 60 -4.49 9.88 -1.72
N SER A 61 -4.41 10.75 -2.72
CA SER A 61 -5.22 10.65 -3.92
C SER A 61 -4.75 9.50 -4.82
N VAL A 62 -5.62 9.06 -5.73
CA VAL A 62 -5.30 8.04 -6.74
C VAL A 62 -4.07 8.40 -7.56
N ASP A 63 -3.93 9.66 -7.95
CA ASP A 63 -2.79 10.11 -8.76
C ASP A 63 -1.48 10.04 -7.96
N GLU A 64 -1.50 10.42 -6.68
CA GLU A 64 -0.34 10.26 -5.79
C GLU A 64 0.04 8.79 -5.60
N ILE A 65 -0.93 7.89 -5.43
CA ILE A 65 -0.67 6.46 -5.31
C ILE A 65 -0.03 5.90 -6.59
N LYS A 66 -0.47 6.35 -7.77
CA LYS A 66 0.12 5.97 -9.07
C LYS A 66 1.57 6.43 -9.23
N GLU A 67 1.94 7.57 -8.66
CA GLU A 67 3.34 8.02 -8.68
C GLU A 67 4.25 7.05 -7.90
N TYR A 68 3.76 6.52 -6.79
CA TYR A 68 4.50 5.55 -5.97
C TYR A 68 4.51 4.13 -6.57
N ALA A 69 3.47 3.76 -7.33
CA ALA A 69 3.35 2.44 -7.91
C ALA A 69 2.74 2.46 -9.32
N LYS A 70 3.62 2.65 -10.31
CA LYS A 70 3.27 2.70 -11.73
C LYS A 70 2.71 1.39 -12.27
N ASP A 71 3.03 0.26 -11.64
CA ASP A 71 2.59 -1.08 -12.07
C ASP A 71 1.25 -1.52 -11.42
N LEU A 72 0.59 -0.64 -10.66
CA LEU A 72 -0.65 -0.94 -9.92
C LEU A 72 -1.95 -0.61 -10.66
N ASP A 73 -1.91 -0.48 -11.99
CA ASP A 73 -3.06 -0.14 -12.87
C ASP A 73 -4.30 -1.04 -12.69
N ILE A 74 -4.17 -2.18 -12.01
CA ILE A 74 -5.22 -3.18 -11.80
C ILE A 74 -6.06 -2.88 -10.53
N LEU A 75 -5.58 -2.04 -9.61
CA LEU A 75 -6.12 -1.96 -8.24
C LEU A 75 -6.78 -0.62 -7.89
N ILE A 76 -6.65 0.40 -8.73
CA ILE A 76 -7.19 1.72 -8.43
C ILE A 76 -8.48 1.95 -9.23
N ARG A 77 -9.62 1.50 -8.69
CA ARG A 77 -10.94 1.96 -9.16
C ARG A 77 -11.35 3.15 -8.29
N THR A 78 -11.46 4.32 -8.93
CA THR A 78 -12.25 5.44 -8.42
C THR A 78 -13.73 5.07 -8.51
N GLY A 79 -14.37 4.93 -7.36
CA GLY A 79 -15.83 4.98 -7.20
C GLY A 79 -16.20 6.26 -6.49
#